data_AF-A0A2N6AE12-F1
#
_entry.id   AF-A0A2N6AE12-F1
#
_cell.length_a   1.000
_cell.length_b   1.000
_cell.length_c   1.000
_cell.angle_alpha   90.00
_cell.angle_beta   90.00
_cell.angle_gamma   90.00
#
_symmetry.space_group_name_H-M   'P 1'
#
loop_
_entity.id
_entity.type
_entity.pdbx_description
1 polymer ?
#
loop_
_entity_poly.entity_id
_entity_poly.type
_entity_poly.pdbx_seq_one_letter_code
_entity_poly.pdbx_strand_id
1 'polypeptide(L)'
;MKRVKQFLILLLLLVPVIDAQAEEPEGAKGEGALSKTAKNDQWDFISVNNCLMWLSNNGRMAHNPLSDGSGFEWPQGSAKYVVFTDGLVFGGLVEGELRTGGATYVAGLQAGYIKADGESSDPNDPANRIYKIRKVDAAGLADLDIAYQNQMRIDYDEWPVALGAPWMDRNGDGRYEPDFDEFLTVGYDSCLSDTPMLPGDETLRFVSNDLDPRRVRDLYGSAPISIEMHTLVWAYSQTGPLANMVFTKYTVINKGVNDLTQAYFSKWSDPDIGEAFDDYVGIDTSLSLGYAYNGLARDEVYGVPPAAGYDFFQGPIVESAGDSAVYNFGYRAGYRNLPVSTFAFYINTSSVYDDPRLHDPQGSVHLYNYMRGRLWNGRPYIDPTTGDEVTVCLAGDPITGEGWVDGIISSPGDRRILMTAGPFTLAAGDTQEVVVSTIVALGSDRLSSLKVLKFYDKFAQLAFDNNFDLPKAPPAPKVNVSLLDKRIILNWGNPAQVGKVESHNDRGFKFQGYNVYQFPTSSSTLEDGIRLATFDVSDGVAVIFDEIIDTQTGIVLDMPAQFGTDAGVQRMYDVTMDILTDRPLVNNQPYYFAVTAYAYNEDPEASPRQLESTPTILTLRPQT
;
A
#
# COMPACT_ATOMS: atom_id res chain seq x y z
N MET A 1 83.73 12.61 -44.14
CA MET A 1 82.87 12.66 -45.35
C MET A 1 81.80 11.58 -45.24
N LYS A 2 80.55 11.93 -45.58
CA LYS A 2 79.30 11.12 -45.60
C LYS A 2 78.71 10.81 -44.21
N ARG A 3 77.91 11.72 -43.64
CA ARG A 3 76.47 12.01 -43.88
C ARG A 3 75.57 11.17 -42.96
N VAL A 4 75.32 11.76 -41.80
CA VAL A 4 74.19 11.51 -40.90
C VAL A 4 72.91 11.98 -41.58
N LYS A 5 71.84 11.20 -41.50
CA LYS A 5 70.46 11.65 -41.69
C LYS A 5 69.66 11.30 -40.44
N GLN A 6 68.92 12.31 -40.00
CA GLN A 6 68.14 12.40 -38.77
C GLN A 6 67.04 11.34 -38.70
N PHE A 7 66.78 10.85 -37.49
CA PHE A 7 65.42 10.53 -37.07
C PHE A 7 65.20 11.04 -35.66
N LEU A 8 64.19 11.92 -35.56
CA LEU A 8 63.64 12.52 -34.36
C LEU A 8 62.93 11.42 -33.55
N ILE A 9 63.29 11.21 -32.29
CA ILE A 9 62.46 10.46 -31.35
C ILE A 9 62.31 11.31 -30.08
N LEU A 10 61.04 11.61 -29.80
CA LEU A 10 60.52 12.41 -28.70
C LEU A 10 60.92 11.80 -27.35
N LEU A 11 61.51 12.63 -26.47
CA LEU A 11 61.78 12.29 -25.08
C LEU A 11 60.51 12.60 -24.26
N LEU A 12 59.77 11.58 -23.83
CA LEU A 12 58.66 11.72 -22.89
C LEU A 12 59.17 11.51 -21.46
N LEU A 13 59.13 12.59 -20.68
CA LEU A 13 59.40 12.62 -19.24
C LEU A 13 58.28 11.88 -18.50
N LEU A 14 58.64 10.80 -17.78
CA LEU A 14 57.79 10.12 -16.82
C LEU A 14 57.62 10.98 -15.56
N VAL A 15 56.38 11.33 -15.23
CA VAL A 15 55.93 11.73 -13.89
C VAL A 15 55.04 10.59 -13.38
N PRO A 16 55.30 9.99 -12.20
CA PRO A 16 54.40 8.99 -11.64
C PRO A 16 53.19 9.69 -11.03
N VAL A 17 52.00 9.41 -11.58
CA VAL A 17 50.72 9.64 -10.88
C VAL A 17 50.53 8.46 -9.95
N ILE A 18 50.39 8.73 -8.65
CA ILE A 18 49.96 7.75 -7.66
C ILE A 18 48.44 7.70 -7.77
N ASP A 19 47.91 6.64 -8.37
CA ASP A 19 46.49 6.31 -8.27
C ASP A 19 46.23 5.66 -6.90
N ALA A 20 45.28 6.22 -6.17
CA ALA A 20 44.73 5.62 -4.97
C ALA A 20 43.91 4.39 -5.37
N GLN A 21 44.31 3.22 -4.90
CA GLN A 21 43.54 1.98 -5.04
C GLN A 21 42.27 2.09 -4.19
N ALA A 22 41.11 2.19 -4.83
CA ALA A 22 39.86 1.71 -4.25
C ALA A 22 39.82 0.19 -4.49
N GLU A 23 39.67 -0.59 -3.41
CA GLU A 23 39.44 -2.04 -3.50
C GLU A 23 38.06 -2.30 -4.11
N GLU A 24 38.04 -2.96 -5.28
CA GLU A 24 36.82 -3.55 -5.83
C GLU A 24 36.46 -4.82 -5.03
N PRO A 25 35.20 -5.02 -4.61
CA PRO A 25 34.77 -6.28 -4.05
C PRO A 25 34.70 -7.38 -5.12
N GLU A 26 35.38 -8.49 -4.85
CA GLU A 26 35.39 -9.72 -5.65
C GLU A 26 33.97 -10.26 -5.89
N GLY A 27 33.63 -10.51 -7.17
CA GLY A 27 32.39 -11.19 -7.52
C GLY A 27 32.05 -11.19 -9.01
N ALA A 28 33.01 -11.43 -9.90
CA ALA A 28 32.74 -11.57 -11.32
C ALA A 28 31.89 -12.82 -11.60
N LYS A 29 30.61 -12.61 -11.97
CA LYS A 29 29.64 -13.63 -12.35
C LYS A 29 30.11 -14.38 -13.60
N GLY A 30 30.20 -15.70 -13.50
CA GLY A 30 30.31 -16.58 -14.66
C GLY A 30 28.98 -16.63 -15.43
N GLU A 31 29.05 -16.46 -16.75
CA GLU A 31 27.91 -16.58 -17.64
C GLU A 31 27.39 -18.03 -17.74
N GLY A 32 26.07 -18.17 -17.85
CA GLY A 32 25.47 -19.28 -18.60
C GLY A 32 24.91 -20.47 -17.81
N ALA A 33 24.13 -20.23 -16.76
CA ALA A 33 23.07 -21.15 -16.38
C ALA A 33 21.74 -20.39 -16.47
N LEU A 34 20.76 -20.93 -17.21
CA LEU A 34 19.37 -20.48 -17.11
C LEU A 34 18.97 -20.62 -15.65
N SER A 35 18.97 -19.51 -14.92
CA SER A 35 18.57 -19.47 -13.52
C SER A 35 17.11 -19.91 -13.47
N LYS A 36 16.84 -21.03 -12.81
CA LYS A 36 15.47 -21.31 -12.36
C LYS A 36 15.11 -20.16 -11.43
N THR A 37 14.17 -19.31 -11.82
CA THR A 37 13.60 -18.31 -10.90
C THR A 37 13.17 -19.06 -9.64
N ALA A 38 13.83 -18.80 -8.51
CA ALA A 38 13.43 -19.39 -7.25
C ALA A 38 11.99 -18.94 -6.98
N LYS A 39 11.11 -19.91 -6.69
CA LYS A 39 9.69 -19.64 -6.43
C LYS A 39 9.39 -19.47 -4.95
N ASN A 40 10.30 -19.95 -4.08
CA ASN A 40 10.42 -19.45 -2.73
C ASN A 40 11.06 -18.05 -2.78
N ASP A 41 10.46 -17.07 -2.12
CA ASP A 41 10.85 -15.65 -2.18
C ASP A 41 10.53 -14.98 -3.53
N GLN A 42 9.42 -15.38 -4.14
CA GLN A 42 8.85 -14.65 -5.27
C GLN A 42 8.40 -13.27 -4.79
N TRP A 43 8.67 -12.24 -5.59
CA TRP A 43 8.24 -10.87 -5.35
C TRP A 43 7.28 -10.40 -6.44
N ASP A 44 6.29 -9.61 -6.04
CA ASP A 44 5.41 -8.82 -6.90
C ASP A 44 5.09 -7.51 -6.16
N PHE A 45 4.28 -6.64 -6.73
CA PHE A 45 3.87 -5.38 -6.10
C PHE A 45 2.42 -5.07 -6.40
N ILE A 46 1.75 -4.38 -5.48
CA ILE A 46 0.48 -3.71 -5.77
C ILE A 46 0.75 -2.32 -6.32
N SER A 47 0.03 -1.90 -7.37
CA SER A 47 0.24 -0.60 -8.02
C SER A 47 -0.96 -0.17 -8.87
N VAL A 48 -2.15 -0.16 -8.26
CA VAL A 48 -3.40 0.25 -8.93
C VAL A 48 -3.79 1.70 -8.63
N ASN A 49 -3.16 2.31 -7.64
CA ASN A 49 -3.36 3.69 -7.19
C ASN A 49 -2.03 4.43 -7.08
N ASN A 50 -1.94 5.54 -6.33
CA ASN A 50 -0.71 6.33 -6.23
C ASN A 50 0.42 5.61 -5.46
N CYS A 51 0.15 4.43 -4.90
CA CYS A 51 1.09 3.62 -4.15
C CYS A 51 1.68 2.52 -5.02
N LEU A 52 2.98 2.28 -4.90
CA LEU A 52 3.57 0.99 -5.27
C LEU A 52 4.16 0.34 -4.02
N MET A 53 3.67 -0.85 -3.66
CA MET A 53 4.21 -1.58 -2.51
C MET A 53 4.59 -3.00 -2.89
N TRP A 54 5.87 -3.33 -2.71
CA TRP A 54 6.42 -4.66 -2.93
C TRP A 54 5.97 -5.65 -1.85
N LEU A 55 5.76 -6.90 -2.23
CA LEU A 55 5.45 -8.00 -1.34
C LEU A 55 6.05 -9.31 -1.84
N SER A 56 6.40 -10.18 -0.90
CA SER A 56 6.93 -11.51 -1.18
C SER A 56 6.05 -12.62 -0.60
N ASN A 57 6.02 -13.77 -1.28
CA ASN A 57 5.32 -14.96 -0.79
C ASN A 57 5.94 -15.59 0.48
N ASN A 58 6.96 -14.96 1.07
CA ASN A 58 7.52 -15.28 2.38
C ASN A 58 7.03 -14.33 3.49
N GLY A 59 6.01 -13.50 3.22
CA GLY A 59 5.40 -12.60 4.20
C GLY A 59 6.12 -11.26 4.41
N ARG A 60 7.30 -11.04 3.83
CA ARG A 60 7.92 -9.69 3.80
C ARG A 60 7.16 -8.78 2.85
N MET A 61 7.00 -7.54 3.27
CA MET A 61 6.32 -6.49 2.52
C MET A 61 7.14 -5.19 2.58
N ALA A 62 6.76 -4.24 1.74
CA ALA A 62 7.36 -2.91 1.59
C ALA A 62 8.88 -2.90 1.38
N HIS A 63 9.47 -3.97 0.82
CA HIS A 63 10.92 -4.06 0.54
C HIS A 63 11.17 -4.28 -0.95
N ASN A 64 12.03 -3.48 -1.55
CA ASN A 64 12.30 -3.53 -2.98
C ASN A 64 13.40 -4.57 -3.29
N PRO A 65 13.06 -5.70 -3.93
CA PRO A 65 14.02 -6.79 -4.19
C PRO A 65 15.06 -6.45 -5.26
N LEU A 66 14.85 -5.36 -6.03
CA LEU A 66 15.75 -4.95 -7.10
C LEU A 66 16.89 -4.07 -6.59
N SER A 67 16.59 -3.21 -5.62
CA SER A 67 17.57 -2.31 -5.00
C SER A 67 18.05 -2.78 -3.64
N ASP A 68 17.44 -3.83 -3.07
CA ASP A 68 17.61 -4.22 -1.66
C ASP A 68 17.31 -3.03 -0.72
N GLY A 69 16.33 -2.22 -1.10
CA GLY A 69 16.03 -0.91 -0.53
C GLY A 69 14.58 -0.79 -0.07
N SER A 70 14.15 0.44 0.20
CA SER A 70 12.77 0.73 0.56
C SER A 70 11.81 0.36 -0.56
N GLY A 71 10.65 -0.19 -0.19
CA GLY A 71 9.74 -0.85 -1.13
C GLY A 71 8.28 -0.43 -1.02
N PHE A 72 7.95 0.56 -0.19
CA PHE A 72 6.71 1.32 -0.36
C PHE A 72 7.01 2.68 -0.98
N GLU A 73 6.79 2.77 -2.29
CA GLU A 73 7.02 3.95 -3.11
C GLU A 73 5.77 4.85 -3.15
N TRP A 74 5.96 6.14 -2.87
CA TRP A 74 4.92 7.14 -3.04
C TRP A 74 5.51 8.54 -3.35
N PRO A 75 4.97 9.26 -4.34
CA PRO A 75 4.02 8.79 -5.33
C PRO A 75 4.66 7.71 -6.22
N GLN A 76 3.85 6.78 -6.71
CA GLN A 76 4.29 5.75 -7.65
C GLN A 76 5.02 6.38 -8.85
N GLY A 77 6.18 5.84 -9.21
CA GLY A 77 7.03 6.31 -10.31
C GLY A 77 7.96 7.47 -9.94
N SER A 78 7.96 7.93 -8.68
CA SER A 78 8.84 8.99 -8.20
C SER A 78 10.21 8.50 -7.75
N ALA A 79 10.37 7.19 -7.51
CA ALA A 79 11.51 6.59 -6.83
C ALA A 79 11.78 7.17 -5.42
N LYS A 80 10.73 7.68 -4.76
CA LYS A 80 10.74 8.08 -3.35
C LYS A 80 9.91 7.11 -2.53
N TYR A 81 10.34 6.83 -1.31
CA TYR A 81 9.77 5.77 -0.48
C TYR A 81 9.42 6.28 0.91
N VAL A 82 8.47 5.62 1.57
CA VAL A 82 8.02 5.97 2.94
C VAL A 82 8.16 4.83 3.95
N VAL A 83 8.42 3.60 3.48
CA VAL A 83 8.66 2.42 4.33
C VAL A 83 9.77 1.58 3.70
N PHE A 84 10.74 1.18 4.53
CA PHE A 84 11.85 0.34 4.12
C PHE A 84 11.48 -1.14 4.01
N THR A 85 10.79 -1.66 5.02
CA THR A 85 10.20 -3.00 5.03
C THR A 85 9.18 -3.12 6.17
N ASP A 86 8.19 -3.98 5.99
CA ASP A 86 7.20 -4.29 7.00
C ASP A 86 6.74 -5.76 6.92
N GLY A 87 5.95 -6.19 7.90
CA GLY A 87 5.43 -7.54 7.97
C GLY A 87 4.61 -7.82 9.22
N LEU A 88 3.91 -8.96 9.24
CA LEU A 88 3.29 -9.47 10.45
C LEU A 88 4.30 -10.34 11.20
N VAL A 89 4.44 -10.11 12.50
CA VAL A 89 5.19 -10.97 13.42
C VAL A 89 4.29 -11.50 14.53
N PHE A 90 4.61 -12.68 15.02
CA PHE A 90 3.86 -13.35 16.08
C PHE A 90 4.78 -13.97 17.11
N GLY A 91 4.30 -14.06 18.35
CA GLY A 91 5.05 -14.66 19.45
C GLY A 91 4.14 -15.16 20.57
N GLY A 92 4.59 -16.20 21.27
CA GLY A 92 3.86 -16.81 22.39
C GLY A 92 4.59 -18.02 22.93
N LEU A 93 3.91 -18.81 23.78
CA LEU A 93 4.47 -19.99 24.42
C LEU A 93 3.86 -21.27 23.84
N VAL A 94 4.71 -22.17 23.35
CA VAL A 94 4.36 -23.54 22.96
C VAL A 94 4.89 -24.48 24.04
N GLU A 95 4.00 -25.13 24.78
CA GLU A 95 4.37 -25.99 25.93
C GLU A 95 5.27 -25.27 26.97
N GLY A 96 5.09 -23.95 27.13
CA GLY A 96 5.87 -23.11 28.03
C GLY A 96 7.17 -22.54 27.45
N GLU A 97 7.58 -22.98 26.26
CA GLU A 97 8.76 -22.47 25.56
C GLU A 97 8.40 -21.31 24.64
N LEU A 98 9.16 -20.22 24.71
CA LEU A 98 8.94 -19.04 23.88
C LEU A 98 9.24 -19.34 22.41
N ARG A 99 8.27 -19.07 21.54
CA ARG A 99 8.40 -19.15 20.09
C ARG A 99 7.97 -17.84 19.44
N THR A 100 8.67 -17.45 18.37
CA THR A 100 8.36 -16.26 17.56
C THR A 100 8.56 -16.58 16.08
N GLY A 101 7.78 -15.93 15.21
CA GLY A 101 7.89 -16.05 13.76
C GLY A 101 7.32 -14.83 13.04
N GLY A 102 7.13 -14.96 11.73
CA GLY A 102 6.67 -13.88 10.86
C GLY A 102 7.77 -13.34 9.94
N ALA A 103 7.71 -12.05 9.60
CA ALA A 103 8.67 -11.41 8.71
C ALA A 103 9.04 -9.99 9.15
N THR A 104 10.34 -9.67 9.14
CA THR A 104 10.90 -8.32 9.30
C THR A 104 11.91 -8.06 8.18
N TYR A 105 13.16 -7.68 8.48
CA TYR A 105 14.30 -7.72 7.54
C TYR A 105 14.57 -9.11 6.99
N VAL A 106 14.31 -10.11 7.82
CA VAL A 106 14.48 -11.52 7.49
C VAL A 106 13.09 -12.15 7.50
N ALA A 107 12.82 -13.01 6.53
CA ALA A 107 11.59 -13.78 6.52
C ALA A 107 11.78 -15.06 7.33
N GLY A 108 11.07 -15.17 8.46
CA GLY A 108 10.93 -16.42 9.21
C GLY A 108 9.99 -17.41 8.53
N LEU A 109 9.17 -16.93 7.58
CA LEU A 109 8.23 -17.74 6.80
C LEU A 109 8.83 -18.14 5.44
N GLN A 110 8.31 -19.20 4.86
CA GLN A 110 8.55 -19.63 3.48
C GLN A 110 7.25 -19.75 2.69
N ALA A 111 7.36 -19.81 1.37
CA ALA A 111 6.20 -19.97 0.49
C ALA A 111 5.45 -21.29 0.74
N GLY A 112 4.12 -21.24 0.68
CA GLY A 112 3.23 -22.39 0.65
C GLY A 112 2.53 -22.73 1.96
N TYR A 113 1.62 -23.69 1.85
CA TYR A 113 0.76 -24.18 2.93
C TYR A 113 1.39 -25.36 3.70
N ILE A 114 0.82 -25.69 4.86
CA ILE A 114 1.11 -26.89 5.66
C ILE A 114 0.10 -27.98 5.27
N LYS A 115 0.62 -29.13 4.84
CA LYS A 115 -0.18 -30.28 4.41
C LYS A 115 -0.88 -30.94 5.62
N ALA A 116 -1.88 -31.76 5.32
CA ALA A 116 -2.62 -32.51 6.35
C ALA A 116 -1.75 -33.48 7.18
N ASP A 117 -0.57 -33.87 6.68
CA ASP A 117 0.40 -34.69 7.42
C ASP A 117 1.32 -33.86 8.35
N GLY A 118 1.15 -32.53 8.40
CA GLY A 118 1.93 -31.60 9.23
C GLY A 118 3.23 -31.13 8.58
N GLU A 119 3.57 -31.61 7.39
CA GLU A 119 4.77 -31.21 6.66
C GLU A 119 4.48 -29.99 5.76
N SER A 120 5.49 -29.16 5.50
CA SER A 120 5.35 -28.07 4.54
C SER A 120 5.13 -28.61 3.12
N SER A 121 4.33 -27.89 2.33
CA SER A 121 4.38 -28.01 0.87
C SER A 121 5.74 -27.57 0.31
N ASP A 122 6.06 -27.97 -0.93
CA ASP A 122 7.30 -27.55 -1.59
C ASP A 122 7.22 -26.04 -1.86
N PRO A 123 8.11 -25.21 -1.26
CA PRO A 123 8.07 -23.78 -1.47
C PRO A 123 8.38 -23.37 -2.92
N ASN A 124 8.88 -24.30 -3.76
CA ASN A 124 9.08 -24.07 -5.19
C ASN A 124 7.92 -24.55 -6.08
N ASP A 125 6.85 -25.08 -5.51
CA ASP A 125 5.65 -25.45 -6.26
C ASP A 125 5.08 -24.19 -6.96
N PRO A 126 4.81 -24.22 -8.28
CA PRO A 126 4.10 -23.15 -8.98
C PRO A 126 2.80 -22.67 -8.32
N ALA A 127 2.11 -23.52 -7.55
CA ALA A 127 0.90 -23.16 -6.82
C ALA A 127 1.16 -22.26 -5.60
N ASN A 128 2.39 -22.21 -5.09
CA ASN A 128 2.80 -21.41 -3.93
C ASN A 128 3.28 -19.99 -4.32
N ARG A 129 2.87 -19.53 -5.51
CA ARG A 129 3.16 -18.18 -6.03
C ARG A 129 2.29 -17.10 -5.39
N ILE A 130 2.59 -15.85 -5.73
CA ILE A 130 1.67 -14.73 -5.54
C ILE A 130 0.67 -14.74 -6.69
N TYR A 131 -0.63 -14.77 -6.36
CA TYR A 131 -1.72 -14.62 -7.33
C TYR A 131 -2.13 -13.17 -7.36
N LYS A 132 -2.30 -12.59 -8.55
CA LYS A 132 -2.58 -11.16 -8.71
C LYS A 132 -3.66 -10.92 -9.76
N ILE A 133 -4.75 -10.26 -9.34
CA ILE A 133 -5.90 -9.94 -10.19
C ILE A 133 -6.19 -8.44 -10.12
N ARG A 134 -6.45 -7.84 -11.28
CA ARG A 134 -6.96 -6.48 -11.41
C ARG A 134 -8.35 -6.48 -12.05
N LYS A 135 -9.28 -5.69 -11.50
CA LYS A 135 -10.60 -5.41 -12.09
C LYS A 135 -10.40 -4.52 -13.31
N VAL A 136 -10.53 -5.11 -14.50
CA VAL A 136 -10.41 -4.42 -15.79
C VAL A 136 -11.39 -4.99 -16.80
N ASP A 137 -11.74 -4.19 -17.81
CA ASP A 137 -12.38 -4.70 -19.03
C ASP A 137 -11.32 -5.13 -20.07
N ALA A 138 -11.78 -5.58 -21.24
CA ALA A 138 -10.88 -5.97 -22.32
C ALA A 138 -9.94 -4.85 -22.81
N ALA A 139 -10.33 -3.58 -22.71
CA ALA A 139 -9.47 -2.46 -23.09
C ALA A 139 -8.42 -2.19 -22.01
N GLY A 140 -8.82 -2.17 -20.73
CA GLY A 140 -7.92 -2.01 -19.61
C GLY A 140 -6.90 -3.15 -19.52
N LEU A 141 -7.27 -4.39 -19.86
CA LEU A 141 -6.34 -5.50 -19.97
C LEU A 141 -5.27 -5.25 -21.05
N ALA A 142 -5.68 -4.73 -22.21
CA ALA A 142 -4.78 -4.50 -23.34
C ALA A 142 -3.73 -3.41 -23.06
N ASP A 143 -4.00 -2.53 -22.09
CA ASP A 143 -3.06 -1.49 -21.64
C ASP A 143 -2.00 -2.01 -20.64
N LEU A 144 -2.18 -3.22 -20.10
CA LEU A 144 -1.21 -3.85 -19.19
C LEU A 144 -0.05 -4.52 -19.96
N ASP A 145 1.08 -4.76 -19.29
CA ASP A 145 2.18 -5.53 -19.86
C ASP A 145 1.73 -6.95 -20.25
N ILE A 146 2.22 -7.47 -21.38
CA ILE A 146 1.82 -8.77 -21.93
C ILE A 146 2.08 -9.93 -20.95
N ALA A 147 3.17 -9.87 -20.17
CA ALA A 147 3.44 -10.90 -19.16
C ALA A 147 2.39 -10.86 -18.05
N TYR A 148 1.99 -9.66 -17.62
CA TYR A 148 0.93 -9.51 -16.62
C TYR A 148 -0.44 -9.95 -17.17
N GLN A 149 -0.78 -9.62 -18.41
CA GLN A 149 -2.02 -10.09 -19.05
C GLN A 149 -2.13 -11.63 -19.01
N ASN A 150 -1.05 -12.32 -19.37
CA ASN A 150 -1.00 -13.78 -19.36
C ASN A 150 -1.07 -14.34 -17.93
N GLN A 151 -0.32 -13.75 -16.99
CA GLN A 151 -0.30 -14.21 -15.60
C GLN A 151 -1.66 -14.01 -14.93
N MET A 152 -2.35 -12.89 -15.19
CA MET A 152 -3.65 -12.61 -14.59
C MET A 152 -4.72 -13.61 -15.04
N ARG A 153 -4.70 -14.05 -16.31
CA ARG A 153 -5.60 -15.11 -16.80
C ARG A 153 -5.33 -16.43 -16.06
N ILE A 154 -4.06 -16.81 -15.93
CA ILE A 154 -3.66 -18.02 -15.19
C ILE A 154 -4.08 -17.93 -13.72
N ASP A 155 -3.87 -16.79 -13.07
CA ASP A 155 -4.23 -16.60 -11.67
C ASP A 155 -5.73 -16.56 -11.44
N TYR A 156 -6.51 -16.10 -12.42
CA TYR A 156 -7.96 -16.11 -12.35
C TYR A 156 -8.49 -17.54 -12.45
N ASP A 157 -8.01 -18.31 -13.43
CA ASP A 157 -8.44 -19.70 -13.65
C ASP A 157 -7.95 -20.64 -12.53
N GLU A 158 -6.74 -20.40 -12.02
CA GLU A 158 -6.11 -21.22 -10.98
C GLU A 158 -6.23 -20.63 -9.56
N TRP A 159 -7.15 -19.68 -9.34
CA TRP A 159 -7.31 -19.04 -8.04
C TRP A 159 -7.38 -20.09 -6.92
N PRO A 160 -6.57 -19.98 -5.84
CA PRO A 160 -6.26 -21.14 -5.00
C PRO A 160 -7.34 -21.37 -3.92
N VAL A 161 -8.58 -21.61 -4.36
CA VAL A 161 -9.75 -21.87 -3.52
C VAL A 161 -9.53 -23.07 -2.58
N ALA A 162 -8.90 -24.13 -3.07
CA ALA A 162 -8.54 -25.31 -2.27
C ALA A 162 -7.56 -24.99 -1.12
N LEU A 163 -6.84 -23.86 -1.21
CA LEU A 163 -5.94 -23.35 -0.17
C LEU A 163 -6.57 -22.21 0.65
N GLY A 164 -7.90 -22.10 0.62
CA GLY A 164 -8.66 -21.13 1.41
C GLY A 164 -8.68 -19.71 0.84
N ALA A 165 -8.33 -19.50 -0.43
CA ALA A 165 -8.52 -18.19 -1.04
C ALA A 165 -10.02 -17.89 -1.19
N PRO A 166 -10.46 -16.67 -0.82
CA PRO A 166 -11.88 -16.32 -0.87
C PRO A 166 -12.35 -16.15 -2.32
N TRP A 167 -13.58 -16.57 -2.60
CA TRP A 167 -14.19 -16.56 -3.93
C TRP A 167 -15.71 -16.41 -3.82
N MET A 168 -16.35 -16.06 -4.93
CA MET A 168 -17.80 -15.95 -5.05
C MET A 168 -18.34 -17.14 -5.83
N ASP A 169 -19.06 -18.03 -5.14
CA ASP A 169 -19.84 -19.11 -5.74
C ASP A 169 -21.15 -18.54 -6.29
N ARG A 170 -21.18 -18.21 -7.58
CA ARG A 170 -22.33 -17.55 -8.22
C ARG A 170 -23.45 -18.53 -8.52
N ASN A 171 -23.13 -19.80 -8.74
CA ASN A 171 -24.10 -20.84 -9.12
C ASN A 171 -24.57 -21.69 -7.92
N GLY A 172 -23.87 -21.62 -6.78
CA GLY A 172 -24.19 -22.29 -5.52
C GLY A 172 -23.81 -23.78 -5.47
N ASP A 173 -22.91 -24.25 -6.33
CA ASP A 173 -22.55 -25.68 -6.44
C ASP A 173 -21.30 -26.08 -5.63
N GLY A 174 -20.61 -25.10 -5.03
CA GLY A 174 -19.43 -25.28 -4.20
C GLY A 174 -18.14 -25.65 -4.96
N ARG A 175 -18.10 -25.45 -6.28
CA ARG A 175 -16.91 -25.66 -7.12
C ARG A 175 -16.52 -24.35 -7.77
N TYR A 176 -15.22 -24.11 -7.89
CA TYR A 176 -14.73 -22.90 -8.55
C TYR A 176 -14.66 -23.12 -10.05
N GLU A 177 -15.61 -22.55 -10.79
CA GLU A 177 -15.73 -22.64 -12.25
C GLU A 177 -15.75 -21.23 -12.89
N PRO A 178 -14.58 -20.55 -12.94
CA PRO A 178 -14.48 -19.19 -13.44
C PRO A 178 -14.56 -19.09 -14.97
N ASP A 179 -15.02 -17.93 -15.48
CA ASP A 179 -14.88 -17.53 -16.88
C ASP A 179 -14.23 -16.15 -16.97
N PHE A 180 -12.95 -16.12 -17.34
CA PHE A 180 -12.19 -14.87 -17.46
C PHE A 180 -12.66 -14.00 -18.63
N ASP A 181 -13.18 -14.59 -19.73
CA ASP A 181 -13.64 -13.81 -20.87
C ASP A 181 -15.01 -13.18 -20.57
N GLU A 182 -15.86 -13.83 -19.78
CA GLU A 182 -17.05 -13.21 -19.18
C GLU A 182 -16.63 -12.02 -18.29
N PHE A 183 -15.68 -12.22 -17.37
CA PHE A 183 -15.16 -11.17 -16.48
C PHE A 183 -14.73 -9.90 -17.22
N LEU A 184 -13.99 -10.03 -18.32
CA LEU A 184 -13.58 -8.89 -19.15
C LEU A 184 -14.73 -8.23 -19.92
N THR A 185 -15.81 -8.99 -20.19
CA THR A 185 -16.93 -8.54 -21.03
C THR A 185 -17.99 -7.81 -20.22
N VAL A 186 -18.39 -8.37 -19.07
CA VAL A 186 -19.48 -7.84 -18.25
C VAL A 186 -18.99 -7.10 -17.00
N GLY A 187 -17.74 -7.32 -16.59
CA GLY A 187 -17.16 -6.76 -15.38
C GLY A 187 -17.50 -7.55 -14.12
N TYR A 188 -16.61 -7.45 -13.12
CA TYR A 188 -16.63 -8.22 -11.87
C TYR A 188 -18.01 -8.34 -11.18
N ASP A 189 -18.73 -7.22 -11.00
CA ASP A 189 -19.98 -7.21 -10.24
C ASP A 189 -21.13 -7.92 -11.00
N SER A 190 -21.01 -8.02 -12.33
CA SER A 190 -22.06 -8.53 -13.22
C SER A 190 -21.81 -9.96 -13.72
N CYS A 191 -20.69 -10.59 -13.33
CA CYS A 191 -20.39 -11.97 -13.67
C CYS A 191 -21.45 -12.94 -13.14
N LEU A 192 -21.84 -13.90 -13.99
CA LEU A 192 -22.65 -15.06 -13.62
C LEU A 192 -21.78 -16.29 -13.33
N SER A 193 -20.59 -16.40 -13.95
CA SER A 193 -19.58 -17.38 -13.55
C SER A 193 -18.97 -17.05 -12.19
N ASP A 194 -18.34 -18.03 -11.56
CA ASP A 194 -17.60 -17.80 -10.33
C ASP A 194 -16.45 -16.82 -10.53
N THR A 195 -16.10 -16.12 -9.46
CA THR A 195 -15.02 -15.13 -9.46
C THR A 195 -14.16 -15.27 -8.21
N PRO A 196 -12.86 -14.93 -8.25
CA PRO A 196 -12.13 -14.60 -7.03
C PRO A 196 -12.90 -13.55 -6.23
N MET A 197 -12.79 -13.51 -4.90
CA MET A 197 -13.34 -12.41 -4.13
C MET A 197 -12.32 -11.27 -4.13
N LEU A 198 -12.68 -10.15 -4.76
CA LEU A 198 -11.81 -8.99 -4.95
C LEU A 198 -12.36 -7.79 -4.17
N PRO A 199 -11.85 -7.48 -2.96
CA PRO A 199 -12.33 -6.31 -2.20
C PRO A 199 -11.98 -5.00 -2.91
N GLY A 200 -10.75 -4.88 -3.42
CA GLY A 200 -10.27 -3.72 -4.18
C GLY A 200 -10.30 -3.89 -5.69
N ASP A 201 -9.70 -2.95 -6.41
CA ASP A 201 -9.53 -3.00 -7.86
C ASP A 201 -8.27 -3.74 -8.29
N GLU A 202 -7.30 -3.92 -7.39
CA GLU A 202 -6.23 -4.91 -7.51
C GLU A 202 -6.15 -5.71 -6.22
N THR A 203 -5.96 -7.01 -6.34
CA THR A 203 -5.88 -7.93 -5.20
C THR A 203 -4.76 -8.93 -5.43
N LEU A 204 -3.91 -9.09 -4.42
CA LEU A 204 -2.85 -10.09 -4.38
C LEU A 204 -3.11 -11.07 -3.24
N ARG A 205 -2.77 -12.34 -3.45
CA ARG A 205 -2.92 -13.41 -2.47
C ARG A 205 -1.74 -14.37 -2.50
N PHE A 206 -1.22 -14.75 -1.34
CA PHE A 206 -0.19 -15.80 -1.21
C PHE A 206 -0.24 -16.50 0.16
N VAL A 207 0.12 -17.78 0.22
CA VAL A 207 0.22 -18.56 1.47
C VAL A 207 1.70 -18.68 1.85
N SER A 208 1.98 -18.59 3.15
CA SER A 208 3.31 -18.84 3.71
C SER A 208 3.21 -19.65 5.00
N ASN A 209 4.31 -20.26 5.43
CA ASN A 209 4.37 -21.01 6.69
C ASN A 209 5.75 -20.92 7.38
N ASP A 210 5.81 -21.23 8.68
CA ASP A 210 7.02 -21.10 9.49
C ASP A 210 7.82 -22.41 9.69
N LEU A 211 7.56 -23.45 8.89
CA LEU A 211 8.14 -24.78 9.10
C LEU A 211 9.60 -24.94 8.66
N ASP A 212 10.23 -23.94 8.03
CA ASP A 212 11.68 -23.99 7.79
C ASP A 212 12.44 -23.58 9.06
N PRO A 213 13.07 -24.53 9.79
CA PRO A 213 13.76 -24.23 11.04
C PRO A 213 14.96 -23.30 10.85
N ARG A 214 15.52 -23.18 9.64
CA ARG A 214 16.62 -22.24 9.38
C ARG A 214 16.10 -20.82 9.37
N ARG A 215 14.93 -20.58 8.75
CA ARG A 215 14.35 -19.24 8.61
C ARG A 215 13.91 -18.65 9.94
N VAL A 216 13.18 -19.40 10.75
CA VAL A 216 12.76 -18.94 12.09
C VAL A 216 13.94 -18.76 13.06
N ARG A 217 15.00 -19.56 12.90
CA ARG A 217 16.26 -19.37 13.63
C ARG A 217 16.96 -18.09 13.18
N ASP A 218 17.04 -17.86 11.87
CA ASP A 218 17.74 -16.70 11.32
C ASP A 218 16.99 -15.39 11.58
N LEU A 219 15.65 -15.45 11.67
CA LEU A 219 14.83 -14.32 12.10
C LEU A 219 15.16 -13.91 13.55
N TYR A 220 14.82 -14.73 14.56
CA TYR A 220 15.00 -14.34 15.97
C TYR A 220 15.42 -15.51 16.87
N GLY A 221 16.10 -16.50 16.30
CA GLY A 221 16.64 -17.64 17.05
C GLY A 221 15.58 -18.60 17.58
N SER A 222 14.42 -18.63 16.94
CA SER A 222 13.28 -19.45 17.37
C SER A 222 13.23 -20.82 16.68
N ALA A 223 12.28 -21.64 17.10
CA ALA A 223 11.92 -22.90 16.43
C ALA A 223 10.46 -22.83 15.92
N PRO A 224 10.11 -23.57 14.85
CA PRO A 224 8.79 -23.48 14.21
C PRO A 224 7.62 -23.72 15.17
N ILE A 225 6.55 -22.95 15.01
CA ILE A 225 5.27 -23.11 15.74
C ILE A 225 4.31 -24.01 14.95
N SER A 226 4.46 -24.12 13.62
CA SER A 226 3.50 -24.69 12.68
C SER A 226 2.35 -23.73 12.35
N ILE A 227 2.72 -22.47 12.11
CA ILE A 227 1.81 -21.43 11.65
C ILE A 227 1.77 -21.44 10.12
N GLU A 228 0.56 -21.47 9.58
CA GLU A 228 0.26 -21.14 8.19
C GLU A 228 -0.39 -19.76 8.15
N MET A 229 0.09 -18.88 7.27
CA MET A 229 -0.40 -17.52 7.12
C MET A 229 -0.86 -17.27 5.69
N HIS A 230 -2.12 -16.87 5.56
CA HIS A 230 -2.71 -16.43 4.30
C HIS A 230 -2.72 -14.91 4.27
N THR A 231 -2.09 -14.32 3.26
CA THR A 231 -2.04 -12.86 3.11
C THR A 231 -2.85 -12.43 1.90
N LEU A 232 -3.85 -11.58 2.11
CA LEU A 232 -4.64 -10.92 1.07
C LEU A 232 -4.34 -9.42 1.11
N VAL A 233 -3.87 -8.85 0.00
CA VAL A 233 -3.52 -7.44 -0.14
C VAL A 233 -4.39 -6.82 -1.22
N TRP A 234 -4.97 -5.65 -1.00
CA TRP A 234 -5.76 -4.96 -2.02
C TRP A 234 -5.68 -3.44 -1.91
N ALA A 235 -6.04 -2.77 -3.01
CA ALA A 235 -6.13 -1.31 -3.10
C ALA A 235 -7.20 -0.92 -4.13
N TYR A 236 -7.64 0.33 -4.07
CA TYR A 236 -8.70 0.87 -4.94
C TYR A 236 -8.13 1.85 -5.95
N SER A 237 -8.55 1.75 -7.21
CA SER A 237 -8.22 2.69 -8.27
C SER A 237 -9.19 3.86 -8.25
N GLN A 238 -9.21 4.58 -7.13
CA GLN A 238 -10.08 5.73 -6.90
C GLN A 238 -9.25 6.98 -6.60
N THR A 239 -9.83 8.15 -6.82
CA THR A 239 -9.22 9.44 -6.46
C THR A 239 -9.38 9.73 -4.97
N GLY A 240 -8.68 10.75 -4.45
CA GLY A 240 -8.80 11.19 -3.07
C GLY A 240 -8.06 10.26 -2.08
N PRO A 241 -8.50 10.16 -0.82
CA PRO A 241 -7.79 9.43 0.23
C PRO A 241 -7.46 7.97 -0.12
N LEU A 242 -8.42 7.23 -0.71
CA LEU A 242 -8.24 5.83 -1.11
C LEU A 242 -7.14 5.62 -2.18
N ALA A 243 -6.75 6.69 -2.88
CA ALA A 243 -5.65 6.65 -3.84
C ALA A 243 -4.28 6.45 -3.15
N ASN A 244 -4.19 6.70 -1.85
CA ASN A 244 -2.94 6.78 -1.10
C ASN A 244 -2.86 5.76 0.04
N MET A 245 -3.50 4.59 -0.13
CA MET A 245 -3.47 3.52 0.86
C MET A 245 -3.52 2.12 0.23
N VAL A 246 -3.01 1.14 0.97
CA VAL A 246 -3.09 -0.29 0.65
C VAL A 246 -3.62 -1.02 1.87
N PHE A 247 -4.52 -1.99 1.67
CA PHE A 247 -5.10 -2.80 2.73
C PHE A 247 -4.50 -4.20 2.74
N THR A 248 -4.32 -4.77 3.93
CA THR A 248 -3.82 -6.13 4.10
C THR A 248 -4.61 -6.88 5.15
N LYS A 249 -5.07 -8.08 4.80
CA LYS A 249 -5.65 -9.07 5.72
C LYS A 249 -4.70 -10.25 5.85
N TYR A 250 -4.32 -10.55 7.08
CA TYR A 250 -3.61 -11.76 7.45
C TYR A 250 -4.60 -12.73 8.10
N THR A 251 -4.67 -13.96 7.60
CA THR A 251 -5.36 -15.07 8.28
C THR A 251 -4.30 -16.04 8.78
N VAL A 252 -4.19 -16.18 10.10
CA VAL A 252 -3.14 -16.93 10.78
C VAL A 252 -3.76 -18.20 11.38
N ILE A 253 -3.24 -19.35 10.97
CA ILE A 253 -3.78 -20.66 11.32
C ILE A 253 -2.72 -21.44 12.09
N ASN A 254 -3.06 -21.93 13.28
CA ASN A 254 -2.21 -22.89 13.98
C ASN A 254 -2.49 -24.29 13.45
N LYS A 255 -1.62 -24.79 12.58
CA LYS A 255 -1.68 -26.15 12.02
C LYS A 255 -0.93 -27.17 12.86
N GLY A 256 -0.34 -26.74 13.97
CA GLY A 256 0.36 -27.59 14.92
C GLY A 256 -0.59 -28.39 15.81
N VAL A 257 0.00 -29.18 16.69
CA VAL A 257 -0.72 -30.00 17.69
C VAL A 257 -0.78 -29.36 19.08
N ASN A 258 -0.07 -28.24 19.26
CA ASN A 258 0.07 -27.55 20.53
C ASN A 258 -0.52 -26.15 20.43
N ASP A 259 -1.11 -25.68 21.53
CA ASP A 259 -1.59 -24.31 21.64
C ASP A 259 -0.41 -23.33 21.69
N LEU A 260 -0.58 -22.18 21.04
CA LEU A 260 0.26 -21.01 21.27
C LEU A 260 -0.44 -20.14 22.32
N THR A 261 -0.01 -20.27 23.57
CA THR A 261 -0.56 -19.53 24.70
C THR A 261 0.17 -18.19 24.88
N GLN A 262 -0.50 -17.19 25.47
CA GLN A 262 0.04 -15.83 25.57
C GLN A 262 0.49 -15.28 24.20
N ALA A 263 -0.27 -15.59 23.17
CA ALA A 263 -0.01 -15.20 21.81
C ALA A 263 -0.20 -13.69 21.63
N TYR A 264 0.67 -13.08 20.83
CA TYR A 264 0.57 -11.72 20.35
C TYR A 264 0.80 -11.71 18.84
N PHE A 265 -0.01 -10.93 18.13
CA PHE A 265 0.25 -10.59 16.73
C PHE A 265 0.61 -9.11 16.65
N SER A 266 1.66 -8.79 15.90
CA SER A 266 2.12 -7.41 15.74
C SER A 266 2.33 -7.08 14.28
N LYS A 267 1.76 -5.95 13.85
CA LYS A 267 2.19 -5.29 12.62
C LYS A 267 3.50 -4.58 12.94
N TRP A 268 4.59 -5.09 12.35
CA TRP A 268 5.93 -4.54 12.47
C TRP A 268 6.27 -3.71 11.24
N SER A 269 6.97 -2.58 11.44
CA SER A 269 7.44 -1.74 10.33
C SER A 269 8.76 -1.05 10.68
N ASP A 270 9.59 -0.91 9.65
CA ASP A 270 10.71 0.02 9.56
C ASP A 270 10.34 1.17 8.61
N PRO A 271 9.64 2.21 9.10
CA PRO A 271 9.36 3.40 8.31
C PRO A 271 10.65 4.17 7.99
N ASP A 272 10.79 4.54 6.72
CA ASP A 272 11.89 5.38 6.21
C ASP A 272 11.26 6.46 5.32
N ILE A 273 10.92 7.61 5.89
CA ILE A 273 10.27 8.69 5.14
C ILE A 273 11.33 9.50 4.40
N GLY A 274 11.71 9.03 3.22
CA GLY A 274 12.81 9.64 2.49
C GLY A 274 14.13 9.32 3.20
N GLU A 275 14.63 10.24 4.04
CA GLU A 275 15.85 10.05 4.82
C GLU A 275 15.57 9.38 6.17
N ALA A 276 15.92 8.10 6.31
CA ALA A 276 15.62 7.30 7.51
C ALA A 276 16.13 7.92 8.83
N PHE A 277 17.21 8.71 8.80
CA PHE A 277 17.83 9.26 10.02
C PHE A 277 17.18 10.53 10.55
N ASP A 278 16.05 10.97 10.03
CA ASP A 278 15.36 12.15 10.54
C ASP A 278 13.88 11.92 10.92
N ASP A 279 13.50 10.65 11.12
CA ASP A 279 12.15 10.24 11.46
C ASP A 279 11.79 10.29 12.95
N TYR A 280 10.51 10.51 13.20
CA TYR A 280 9.80 10.30 14.46
C TYR A 280 8.63 9.34 14.26
N VAL A 281 8.19 8.69 15.33
CA VAL A 281 7.04 7.77 15.32
C VAL A 281 6.08 8.03 16.48
N GLY A 282 4.86 7.52 16.37
CA GLY A 282 3.84 7.63 17.43
C GLY A 282 2.58 6.82 17.13
N ILE A 283 1.61 6.91 18.02
CA ILE A 283 0.28 6.30 17.84
C ILE A 283 -0.84 7.25 18.28
N ASP A 284 -1.87 7.36 17.46
CA ASP A 284 -3.15 7.94 17.86
C ASP A 284 -4.09 6.81 18.28
N THR A 285 -4.24 6.64 19.59
CA THR A 285 -5.04 5.55 20.15
C THR A 285 -6.54 5.69 19.91
N SER A 286 -7.02 6.90 19.59
CA SER A 286 -8.43 7.12 19.27
C SER A 286 -8.79 6.65 17.87
N LEU A 287 -7.80 6.66 16.97
CA LEU A 287 -7.90 6.20 15.59
C LEU A 287 -7.34 4.79 15.39
N SER A 288 -6.65 4.23 16.40
CA SER A 288 -5.84 3.00 16.23
C SER A 288 -4.79 3.13 15.12
N LEU A 289 -4.25 4.33 14.93
CA LEU A 289 -3.31 4.69 13.87
C LEU A 289 -1.88 4.83 14.41
N GLY A 290 -1.00 3.89 14.09
CA GLY A 290 0.44 4.04 14.29
C GLY A 290 1.05 4.79 13.12
N TYR A 291 1.96 5.74 13.35
CA TYR A 291 2.47 6.62 12.30
C TYR A 291 3.95 6.95 12.44
N ALA A 292 4.53 7.38 11.34
CA ALA A 292 5.84 8.00 11.20
C ALA A 292 5.71 9.36 10.49
N TYR A 293 6.58 10.29 10.85
CA TYR A 293 6.67 11.65 10.28
C TYR A 293 8.08 12.21 10.51
N ASN A 294 8.59 13.07 9.62
CA ASN A 294 9.90 13.68 9.86
C ASN A 294 9.90 14.53 11.14
N GLY A 295 11.01 14.45 11.86
CA GLY A 295 11.37 15.36 12.94
C GLY A 295 11.91 16.70 12.45
N LEU A 296 12.40 16.76 11.21
CA LEU A 296 12.86 18.00 10.57
C LEU A 296 11.78 18.64 9.68
N ALA A 297 11.89 19.95 9.48
CA ALA A 297 10.96 20.71 8.65
C ALA A 297 11.09 20.40 7.15
N ARG A 298 12.25 19.89 6.74
CA ARG A 298 12.56 19.55 5.36
C ARG A 298 13.26 18.19 5.34
N ASP A 299 12.77 17.33 4.45
CA ASP A 299 13.39 16.06 4.10
C ASP A 299 14.31 16.23 2.87
N GLU A 300 15.43 15.52 2.84
CA GLU A 300 16.40 15.63 1.73
C GLU A 300 15.88 14.99 0.42
N VAL A 301 14.95 14.03 0.51
CA VAL A 301 14.36 13.31 -0.65
C VAL A 301 13.05 13.97 -1.12
N TYR A 302 12.15 14.28 -0.19
CA TYR A 302 10.84 14.84 -0.47
C TYR A 302 10.82 16.37 -0.51
N GLY A 303 11.74 17.04 0.17
CA GLY A 303 11.61 18.46 0.46
C GLY A 303 10.56 18.67 1.54
N VAL A 304 9.27 18.72 1.17
CA VAL A 304 8.18 18.70 2.15
C VAL A 304 7.89 17.25 2.49
N PRO A 305 8.13 16.80 3.74
CA PRO A 305 7.98 15.39 4.10
C PRO A 305 6.50 14.96 4.15
N PRO A 306 6.15 13.78 3.60
CA PRO A 306 4.87 13.16 3.90
C PRO A 306 4.87 12.59 5.33
N ALA A 307 3.72 12.10 5.76
CA ALA A 307 3.58 11.20 6.90
C ALA A 307 3.04 9.86 6.38
N ALA A 308 3.44 8.75 7.02
CA ALA A 308 2.96 7.42 6.68
C ALA A 308 2.56 6.66 7.95
N GLY A 309 1.68 5.69 7.84
CA GLY A 309 1.21 4.96 9.00
C GLY A 309 0.38 3.74 8.68
N TYR A 310 -0.11 3.12 9.75
CA TYR A 310 -0.93 1.91 9.71
C TYR A 310 -2.15 2.09 10.60
N ASP A 311 -3.34 1.97 10.01
CA ASP A 311 -4.58 1.83 10.76
C ASP A 311 -4.78 0.34 11.09
N PHE A 312 -5.00 0.03 12.37
CA PHE A 312 -5.22 -1.33 12.86
C PHE A 312 -6.71 -1.56 13.14
N PHE A 313 -7.45 -1.96 12.10
CA PHE A 313 -8.90 -2.14 12.17
C PHE A 313 -9.34 -3.34 13.01
N GLN A 314 -8.67 -4.48 12.79
CA GLN A 314 -9.14 -5.78 13.27
C GLN A 314 -7.98 -6.57 13.84
N GLY A 315 -8.05 -6.89 15.14
CA GLY A 315 -7.19 -7.88 15.78
C GLY A 315 -7.86 -9.24 15.97
N PRO A 316 -7.11 -10.20 16.57
CA PRO A 316 -7.62 -11.51 16.95
C PRO A 316 -8.89 -11.42 17.77
N ILE A 317 -9.75 -12.43 17.67
CA ILE A 317 -11.00 -12.50 18.40
C ILE A 317 -10.87 -13.36 19.65
N VAL A 318 -11.48 -12.91 20.74
CA VAL A 318 -11.58 -13.65 22.00
C VAL A 318 -13.04 -13.81 22.40
N GLU A 319 -13.35 -14.89 23.12
CA GLU A 319 -14.70 -15.11 23.64
C GLU A 319 -15.13 -13.93 24.51
N SER A 320 -16.32 -13.42 24.23
CA SER A 320 -16.95 -12.33 24.98
C SER A 320 -18.46 -12.43 24.83
N ALA A 321 -19.11 -12.98 25.86
CA ALA A 321 -20.53 -13.25 25.83
C ALA A 321 -21.34 -11.95 25.71
N GLY A 322 -22.14 -11.83 24.65
CA GLY A 322 -22.96 -10.65 24.37
C GLY A 322 -22.38 -9.70 23.31
N ASP A 323 -21.10 -9.86 22.96
CA ASP A 323 -20.45 -9.08 21.91
C ASP A 323 -20.52 -9.78 20.54
N SER A 324 -20.23 -9.01 19.49
CA SER A 324 -19.99 -9.53 18.14
C SER A 324 -18.66 -8.98 17.63
N ALA A 325 -17.83 -9.87 17.08
CA ALA A 325 -16.55 -9.51 16.48
C ALA A 325 -16.65 -9.48 14.96
N VAL A 326 -15.92 -8.56 14.31
CA VAL A 326 -15.65 -8.66 12.88
C VAL A 326 -14.74 -9.87 12.64
N TYR A 327 -15.18 -10.77 11.76
CA TYR A 327 -14.48 -11.99 11.40
C TYR A 327 -14.91 -12.46 10.01
N ASN A 328 -13.93 -12.75 9.15
CA ASN A 328 -14.11 -13.20 7.78
C ASN A 328 -15.09 -12.35 6.95
N PHE A 329 -14.85 -11.03 6.91
CA PHE A 329 -15.70 -10.08 6.18
C PHE A 329 -17.18 -10.11 6.61
N GLY A 330 -17.42 -10.44 7.89
CA GLY A 330 -18.73 -10.52 8.50
C GLY A 330 -18.63 -10.42 10.01
N TYR A 331 -19.65 -10.91 10.72
CA TYR A 331 -19.70 -10.85 12.18
C TYR A 331 -19.83 -12.22 12.83
N ARG A 332 -19.11 -12.43 13.93
CA ARG A 332 -19.19 -13.62 14.78
C ARG A 332 -19.69 -13.25 16.18
N ALA A 333 -20.89 -13.70 16.51
CA ALA A 333 -21.50 -13.48 17.82
C ALA A 333 -20.80 -14.28 18.93
N GLY A 334 -20.76 -13.73 20.15
CA GLY A 334 -20.11 -14.32 21.32
C GLY A 334 -18.61 -14.05 21.40
N TYR A 335 -18.09 -13.17 20.57
CA TYR A 335 -16.68 -12.81 20.48
C TYR A 335 -16.51 -11.29 20.39
N ARG A 336 -15.33 -10.79 20.73
CA ARG A 336 -14.90 -9.41 20.44
C ARG A 336 -13.51 -9.41 19.82
N ASN A 337 -13.22 -8.45 18.94
CA ASN A 337 -11.86 -8.21 18.46
C ASN A 337 -11.01 -7.61 19.58
N LEU A 338 -9.74 -7.99 19.63
CA LEU A 338 -8.74 -7.35 20.47
C LEU A 338 -8.23 -6.09 19.77
N PRO A 339 -8.26 -4.92 20.44
CA PRO A 339 -7.62 -3.71 19.93
C PRO A 339 -6.10 -3.81 20.08
N VAL A 340 -5.38 -2.79 19.60
CA VAL A 340 -3.97 -2.58 19.94
C VAL A 340 -3.83 -2.48 21.47
N SER A 341 -3.13 -3.45 22.06
CA SER A 341 -2.85 -3.51 23.50
C SER A 341 -1.46 -3.00 23.86
N THR A 342 -0.56 -2.98 22.88
CA THR A 342 0.81 -2.50 23.00
C THR A 342 1.19 -1.73 21.74
N PHE A 343 1.80 -0.57 21.93
CA PHE A 343 2.57 0.13 20.90
C PHE A 343 4.00 0.25 21.39
N ALA A 344 4.91 -0.46 20.75
CA ALA A 344 6.33 -0.42 21.07
C ALA A 344 7.11 0.23 19.92
N PHE A 345 8.21 0.88 20.27
CA PHE A 345 9.15 1.45 19.31
C PHE A 345 10.58 1.14 19.72
N TYR A 346 11.47 1.02 18.75
CA TYR A 346 12.89 0.95 18.98
C TYR A 346 13.68 1.73 17.92
N ILE A 347 14.93 2.07 18.24
CA ILE A 347 15.73 3.04 17.51
C ILE A 347 17.07 2.41 17.17
N ASN A 348 17.45 2.51 15.90
CA ASN A 348 18.74 2.05 15.42
C ASN A 348 19.87 2.61 16.29
N THR A 349 20.82 1.75 16.69
CA THR A 349 21.99 2.08 17.51
C THR A 349 21.71 2.57 18.95
N SER A 350 20.46 2.54 19.41
CA SER A 350 20.12 2.92 20.80
C SER A 350 20.41 1.79 21.79
N SER A 351 21.18 2.07 22.82
CA SER A 351 21.40 1.09 23.92
C SER A 351 20.16 0.88 24.81
N VAL A 352 19.19 1.80 24.78
CA VAL A 352 17.97 1.74 25.60
C VAL A 352 16.84 1.09 24.83
N TYR A 353 16.63 1.55 23.60
CA TYR A 353 15.59 1.11 22.69
C TYR A 353 16.23 0.27 21.57
N ASP A 354 17.00 -0.75 21.96
CA ASP A 354 17.85 -1.54 21.05
C ASP A 354 17.04 -2.51 20.18
N ASP A 355 17.53 -2.79 18.99
CA ASP A 355 16.91 -3.71 18.05
C ASP A 355 16.89 -5.16 18.60
N PRO A 356 15.80 -5.91 18.36
CA PRO A 356 15.82 -7.35 18.54
C PRO A 356 16.92 -7.99 17.68
N ARG A 357 17.75 -8.85 18.29
CA ARG A 357 18.90 -9.44 17.59
C ARG A 357 18.47 -10.47 16.55
N LEU A 358 18.79 -10.22 15.29
CA LEU A 358 18.69 -11.21 14.22
C LEU A 358 19.77 -12.30 14.39
N HIS A 359 19.49 -13.51 13.90
CA HIS A 359 20.42 -14.65 13.94
C HIS A 359 20.94 -15.04 15.33
N ASP A 360 20.28 -14.61 16.41
CA ASP A 360 20.67 -14.85 17.80
C ASP A 360 19.48 -15.47 18.58
N PRO A 361 19.69 -16.54 19.38
CA PRO A 361 18.67 -17.12 20.27
C PRO A 361 17.99 -16.13 21.23
N GLN A 362 18.62 -15.02 21.61
CA GLN A 362 18.03 -13.98 22.44
C GLN A 362 17.07 -13.07 21.67
N GLY A 363 17.09 -13.09 20.33
CA GLY A 363 16.20 -12.30 19.49
C GLY A 363 14.72 -12.50 19.84
N SER A 364 14.31 -13.76 20.05
CA SER A 364 12.93 -14.11 20.40
C SER A 364 12.50 -13.45 21.71
N VAL A 365 13.40 -13.42 22.70
CA VAL A 365 13.14 -12.78 24.01
C VAL A 365 13.00 -11.28 23.84
N HIS A 366 13.88 -10.65 23.05
CA HIS A 366 13.85 -9.20 22.81
C HIS A 366 12.54 -8.80 22.11
N LEU A 367 12.19 -9.48 21.00
CA LEU A 367 10.96 -9.20 20.26
C LEU A 367 9.72 -9.42 21.15
N TYR A 368 9.66 -10.52 21.88
CA TYR A 368 8.52 -10.83 22.75
C TYR A 368 8.41 -9.86 23.93
N ASN A 369 9.50 -9.26 24.39
CA ASN A 369 9.43 -8.16 25.35
C ASN A 369 8.73 -6.95 24.74
N TYR A 370 9.09 -6.55 23.52
CA TYR A 370 8.42 -5.45 22.82
C TYR A 370 6.94 -5.72 22.60
N MET A 371 6.54 -6.94 22.18
CA MET A 371 5.13 -7.33 22.04
C MET A 371 4.33 -7.16 23.35
N ARG A 372 5.00 -7.33 24.50
CA ARG A 372 4.41 -7.17 25.84
C ARG A 372 4.48 -5.75 26.40
N GLY A 373 4.93 -4.77 25.61
CA GLY A 373 5.10 -3.39 26.05
C GLY A 373 6.27 -3.21 27.02
N ARG A 374 7.37 -3.93 26.79
CA ARG A 374 8.62 -3.82 27.54
C ARG A 374 9.77 -3.52 26.58
N LEU A 375 10.83 -2.89 27.09
CA LEU A 375 12.11 -2.77 26.40
C LEU A 375 12.71 -4.15 26.13
N TRP A 376 13.65 -4.25 25.18
CA TRP A 376 14.32 -5.50 24.79
C TRP A 376 14.85 -6.34 25.98
N ASN A 377 15.26 -5.70 27.08
CA ASN A 377 15.79 -6.33 28.29
C ASN A 377 14.72 -6.67 29.36
N GLY A 378 13.43 -6.47 29.04
CA GLY A 378 12.29 -6.75 29.92
C GLY A 378 11.90 -5.63 30.87
N ARG A 379 12.62 -4.50 30.89
CA ARG A 379 12.25 -3.32 31.69
C ARG A 379 10.98 -2.65 31.12
N PRO A 380 10.17 -1.98 31.95
CA PRO A 380 9.06 -1.16 31.46
C PRO A 380 9.53 -0.03 30.55
N TYR A 381 8.66 0.35 29.62
CA TYR A 381 8.66 1.72 29.12
C TYR A 381 8.11 2.65 30.20
N ILE A 382 8.74 3.81 30.35
CA ILE A 382 8.34 4.84 31.30
C ILE A 382 7.97 6.08 30.51
N ASP A 383 6.74 6.55 30.68
CA ASP A 383 6.31 7.82 30.11
C ASP A 383 7.10 8.95 30.81
N PRO A 384 7.90 9.74 30.08
CA PRO A 384 8.74 10.79 30.67
C PRO A 384 7.94 11.98 31.20
N THR A 385 6.68 12.12 30.82
CA THR A 385 5.80 13.23 31.21
C THR A 385 5.06 12.95 32.51
N THR A 386 4.79 11.67 32.82
CA THR A 386 4.07 11.24 34.03
C THR A 386 4.96 10.47 35.01
N GLY A 387 5.97 9.76 34.52
CA GLY A 387 6.79 8.81 35.28
C GLY A 387 6.18 7.41 35.41
N ASP A 388 5.05 7.15 34.76
CA ASP A 388 4.31 5.89 34.87
C ASP A 388 4.81 4.82 33.89
N GLU A 389 4.67 3.54 34.26
CA GLU A 389 4.85 2.43 33.32
C GLU A 389 3.72 2.40 32.29
N VAL A 390 4.06 2.27 31.01
CA VAL A 390 3.09 2.19 29.91
C VAL A 390 3.40 1.05 28.97
N THR A 391 2.37 0.49 28.32
CA THR A 391 2.51 -0.51 27.23
C THR A 391 2.23 0.09 25.85
N VAL A 392 1.53 1.23 25.80
CA VAL A 392 1.29 1.99 24.58
C VAL A 392 2.16 3.25 24.67
N CYS A 393 3.33 3.19 24.04
CA CYS A 393 4.30 4.27 24.05
C CYS A 393 3.90 5.36 23.05
N LEU A 394 4.49 6.55 23.18
CA LEU A 394 4.39 7.62 22.18
C LEU A 394 2.94 7.95 21.76
N ALA A 395 2.02 7.90 22.73
CA ALA A 395 0.59 8.17 22.55
C ALA A 395 0.21 9.64 22.75
N GLY A 396 1.20 10.53 22.85
CA GLY A 396 0.99 11.98 22.85
C GLY A 396 0.62 12.50 21.46
N ASP A 397 0.28 13.79 21.39
CA ASP A 397 -0.09 14.46 20.15
C ASP A 397 1.04 15.40 19.67
N PRO A 398 1.76 15.05 18.59
CA PRO A 398 2.81 15.91 18.03
C PRO A 398 2.32 17.28 17.54
N ILE A 399 1.02 17.44 17.27
CA ILE A 399 0.44 18.69 16.76
C ILE A 399 0.34 19.72 17.90
N THR A 400 -0.09 19.28 19.09
CA THR A 400 -0.23 20.13 20.28
C THR A 400 1.01 20.11 21.18
N GLY A 401 1.82 19.05 21.08
CA GLY A 401 2.95 18.76 21.97
C GLY A 401 2.52 18.19 23.32
N GLU A 402 1.26 17.76 23.48
CA GLU A 402 0.74 17.19 24.72
C GLU A 402 1.05 15.69 24.85
N GLY A 403 1.32 15.24 26.06
CA GLY A 403 1.63 13.84 26.37
C GLY A 403 3.04 13.40 25.92
N TRP A 404 3.29 12.10 25.91
CA TRP A 404 4.57 11.56 25.46
C TRP A 404 4.62 11.50 23.92
N VAL A 405 5.33 12.47 23.33
CA VAL A 405 5.67 12.47 21.90
C VAL A 405 7.12 12.07 21.67
N ASP A 406 7.44 11.51 20.50
CA ASP A 406 8.83 11.29 20.09
C ASP A 406 9.54 12.65 19.92
N GLY A 407 10.83 12.69 20.19
CA GLY A 407 11.60 13.94 20.31
C GLY A 407 11.79 14.46 21.73
N ILE A 408 11.03 14.01 22.73
CA ILE A 408 11.26 14.40 24.15
C ILE A 408 12.55 13.77 24.68
N ILE A 409 12.74 12.47 24.43
CA ILE A 409 13.88 11.70 24.96
C ILE A 409 15.01 11.61 23.92
N SER A 410 14.65 11.29 22.67
CA SER A 410 15.59 10.98 21.60
C SER A 410 15.41 11.95 20.44
N SER A 411 16.51 12.43 19.87
CA SER A 411 16.50 13.16 18.60
C SER A 411 15.90 12.30 17.47
N PRO A 412 15.44 12.91 16.35
CA PRO A 412 14.99 12.16 15.19
C PRO A 412 16.06 11.18 14.70
N GLY A 413 15.64 10.10 14.04
CA GLY A 413 16.54 9.01 13.67
C GLY A 413 15.76 7.78 13.24
N ASP A 414 16.48 6.78 12.77
CA ASP A 414 15.90 5.55 12.21
C ASP A 414 15.07 4.75 13.27
N ARG A 415 13.75 4.66 13.05
CA ARG A 415 12.74 4.15 14.00
C ARG A 415 12.06 2.89 13.49
N ARG A 416 11.72 1.96 14.40
CA ARG A 416 10.79 0.86 14.13
C ARG A 416 9.59 0.95 15.04
N ILE A 417 8.44 0.48 14.55
CA ILE A 417 7.19 0.42 15.29
C ILE A 417 6.59 -0.98 15.32
N LEU A 418 5.89 -1.29 16.40
CA LEU A 418 5.12 -2.52 16.59
C LEU A 418 3.74 -2.18 17.14
N MET A 419 2.72 -2.37 16.31
CA MET A 419 1.32 -2.30 16.73
C MET A 419 0.85 -3.71 17.05
N THR A 420 0.62 -3.99 18.33
CA THR A 420 0.44 -5.35 18.83
C THR A 420 -0.93 -5.55 19.47
N ALA A 421 -1.58 -6.67 19.14
CA ALA A 421 -2.80 -7.15 19.78
C ALA A 421 -2.54 -8.46 20.54
N GLY A 422 -2.98 -8.52 21.80
CA GLY A 422 -2.82 -9.68 22.69
C GLY A 422 -2.83 -9.29 24.18
N PRO A 423 -2.60 -10.25 25.10
CA PRO A 423 -2.43 -11.67 24.82
C PRO A 423 -3.76 -12.37 24.50
N PHE A 424 -3.67 -13.48 23.79
CA PHE A 424 -4.75 -14.46 23.63
C PHE A 424 -4.15 -15.88 23.57
N THR A 425 -4.99 -16.90 23.35
CA THR A 425 -4.53 -18.25 23.05
C THR A 425 -4.94 -18.59 21.62
N LEU A 426 -3.97 -18.89 20.77
CA LEU A 426 -4.22 -19.48 19.45
C LEU A 426 -4.17 -21.00 19.62
N ALA A 427 -5.34 -21.60 19.82
CA ALA A 427 -5.45 -23.04 20.05
C ALA A 427 -5.00 -23.84 18.82
N ALA A 428 -4.57 -25.08 19.03
CA ALA A 428 -4.27 -25.99 17.92
C ALA A 428 -5.49 -26.14 17.00
N GLY A 429 -5.31 -25.89 15.70
CA GLY A 429 -6.37 -25.87 14.70
C GLY A 429 -7.18 -24.56 14.62
N ASP A 430 -6.95 -23.59 15.51
CA ASP A 430 -7.65 -22.31 15.49
C ASP A 430 -7.16 -21.39 14.36
N THR A 431 -8.03 -20.46 13.96
CA THR A 431 -7.79 -19.45 12.93
C THR A 431 -8.12 -18.07 13.46
N GLN A 432 -7.20 -17.14 13.27
CA GLN A 432 -7.34 -15.75 13.72
C GLN A 432 -6.99 -14.80 12.57
N GLU A 433 -7.53 -13.59 12.62
CA GLU A 433 -7.39 -12.62 11.55
C GLU A 433 -6.84 -11.29 12.07
N VAL A 434 -6.01 -10.64 11.25
CA VAL A 434 -5.57 -9.26 11.45
C VAL A 434 -5.82 -8.48 10.16
N VAL A 435 -6.46 -7.33 10.26
CA VAL A 435 -6.69 -6.42 9.12
C VAL A 435 -6.09 -5.07 9.44
N VAL A 436 -5.22 -4.59 8.55
CA VAL A 436 -4.55 -3.30 8.65
C VAL A 436 -4.60 -2.56 7.31
N SER A 437 -4.46 -1.24 7.33
CA SER A 437 -4.07 -0.48 6.15
C SER A 437 -2.67 0.07 6.31
N THR A 438 -2.03 0.41 5.19
CA THR A 438 -0.84 1.24 5.10
C THR A 438 -1.24 2.51 4.37
N ILE A 439 -1.05 3.67 4.98
CA ILE A 439 -1.54 4.97 4.51
C ILE A 439 -0.35 5.92 4.36
N VAL A 440 -0.36 6.76 3.33
CA VAL A 440 0.60 7.86 3.14
C VAL A 440 -0.15 9.15 2.80
N ALA A 441 0.34 10.28 3.34
CA ALA A 441 -0.32 11.57 3.20
C ALA A 441 0.70 12.71 3.20
N LEU A 442 0.40 13.78 2.44
CA LEU A 442 1.25 14.95 2.32
C LEU A 442 0.46 16.24 2.61
N GLY A 443 0.96 17.04 3.54
CA GLY A 443 0.55 18.42 3.80
C GLY A 443 1.61 19.42 3.32
N SER A 444 1.49 20.68 3.70
CA SER A 444 2.50 21.70 3.39
C SER A 444 3.76 21.65 4.25
N ASP A 445 3.72 20.91 5.35
CA ASP A 445 4.82 20.67 6.28
C ASP A 445 4.62 19.32 7.02
N ARG A 446 5.63 18.88 7.77
CA ARG A 446 5.62 17.61 8.50
C ARG A 446 4.41 17.41 9.44
N LEU A 447 3.88 18.47 10.06
CA LEU A 447 2.78 18.37 11.03
C LEU A 447 1.41 18.41 10.35
N SER A 448 1.27 19.22 9.29
CA SER A 448 0.10 19.19 8.42
C SER A 448 0.01 17.86 7.66
N SER A 449 1.13 17.24 7.25
CA SER A 449 1.15 15.87 6.71
C SER A 449 0.54 14.87 7.69
N LEU A 450 0.85 14.98 8.99
CA LEU A 450 0.22 14.14 10.02
C LEU A 450 -1.29 14.40 10.16
N LYS A 451 -1.74 15.66 10.02
CA LYS A 451 -3.18 15.97 10.01
C LYS A 451 -3.89 15.38 8.79
N VAL A 452 -3.26 15.43 7.61
CA VAL A 452 -3.79 14.79 6.38
C VAL A 452 -3.83 13.28 6.55
N LEU A 453 -2.81 12.67 7.16
CA LEU A 453 -2.80 11.24 7.47
C LEU A 453 -4.00 10.84 8.35
N LYS A 454 -4.23 11.56 9.45
CA LYS A 454 -5.38 11.36 10.35
C LYS A 454 -6.74 11.60 9.65
N PHE A 455 -6.77 12.43 8.61
CA PHE A 455 -7.97 12.61 7.80
C PHE A 455 -8.18 11.44 6.83
N TYR A 456 -7.13 10.93 6.18
CA TYR A 456 -7.20 9.78 5.30
C TYR A 456 -7.61 8.50 6.04
N ASP A 457 -7.15 8.35 7.28
CA ASP A 457 -7.55 7.29 8.21
C ASP A 457 -9.08 7.14 8.34
N LYS A 458 -9.84 8.24 8.38
CA LYS A 458 -11.32 8.18 8.39
C LYS A 458 -11.91 7.45 7.18
N PHE A 459 -11.29 7.55 6.01
CA PHE A 459 -11.73 6.86 4.80
C PHE A 459 -11.29 5.39 4.81
N ALA A 460 -10.16 5.08 5.43
CA ALA A 460 -9.74 3.72 5.72
C ALA A 460 -10.76 3.05 6.66
N GLN A 461 -11.16 3.72 7.75
CA GLN A 461 -12.18 3.25 8.68
C GLN A 461 -13.54 3.09 7.99
N LEU A 462 -13.95 4.05 7.16
CA LEU A 462 -15.18 3.94 6.35
C LEU A 462 -15.14 2.72 5.43
N ALA A 463 -14.00 2.44 4.79
CA ALA A 463 -13.83 1.26 3.97
C ALA A 463 -13.97 -0.03 4.78
N PHE A 464 -13.37 -0.09 5.97
CA PHE A 464 -13.51 -1.24 6.85
C PHE A 464 -14.96 -1.43 7.35
N ASP A 465 -15.62 -0.36 7.79
CA ASP A 465 -17.00 -0.39 8.31
C ASP A 465 -18.02 -0.82 7.26
N ASN A 466 -17.75 -0.50 5.98
CA ASN A 466 -18.55 -0.95 4.83
C ASN A 466 -18.06 -2.29 4.25
N ASN A 467 -17.24 -3.03 5.01
CA ASN A 467 -16.73 -4.34 4.61
C ASN A 467 -16.01 -4.33 3.25
N PHE A 468 -15.33 -3.23 2.95
CA PHE A 468 -14.59 -2.98 1.71
C PHE A 468 -15.46 -2.90 0.45
N ASP A 469 -16.79 -2.85 0.62
CA ASP A 469 -17.75 -2.70 -0.47
C ASP A 469 -18.10 -1.23 -0.72
N LEU A 470 -17.18 -0.54 -1.40
CA LEU A 470 -17.23 0.90 -1.60
C LEU A 470 -17.98 1.31 -2.87
N PRO A 471 -18.60 2.50 -2.88
CA PRO A 471 -19.14 3.07 -4.10
C PRO A 471 -18.05 3.33 -5.14
N LYS A 472 -18.41 3.24 -6.41
CA LYS A 472 -17.49 3.48 -7.54
C LYS A 472 -17.79 4.80 -8.23
N ALA A 473 -16.73 5.49 -8.65
CA ALA A 473 -16.84 6.59 -9.59
C ALA A 473 -17.36 6.11 -10.96
N PRO A 474 -17.94 6.99 -11.79
CA PRO A 474 -18.24 6.66 -13.17
C PRO A 474 -17.00 6.21 -13.93
N PRO A 475 -17.12 5.37 -14.97
CA PRO A 475 -15.99 5.04 -15.83
C PRO A 475 -15.38 6.29 -16.47
N ALA A 476 -14.04 6.30 -16.60
CA ALA A 476 -13.34 7.40 -17.27
C ALA A 476 -13.83 7.56 -18.73
N PRO A 477 -14.19 8.78 -19.18
CA PRO A 477 -14.64 9.01 -20.55
C PRO A 477 -13.57 8.69 -21.59
N LYS A 478 -13.94 7.97 -22.65
CA LYS A 478 -13.04 7.77 -23.80
C LYS A 478 -13.01 9.01 -24.70
N VAL A 479 -11.88 9.70 -24.70
CA VAL A 479 -11.69 10.95 -25.45
C VAL A 479 -11.06 10.69 -26.82
N ASN A 480 -11.74 11.13 -27.88
CA ASN A 480 -11.17 11.27 -29.22
C ASN A 480 -10.62 12.68 -29.40
N VAL A 481 -9.48 12.80 -30.06
CA VAL A 481 -8.78 14.07 -30.21
C VAL A 481 -8.66 14.48 -31.68
N SER A 482 -8.80 15.77 -31.96
CA SER A 482 -8.43 16.37 -33.24
C SER A 482 -7.33 17.41 -33.01
N LEU A 483 -6.19 17.22 -33.65
CA LEU A 483 -5.01 18.08 -33.54
C LEU A 483 -5.00 19.03 -34.74
N LEU A 484 -5.10 20.33 -34.48
CA LEU A 484 -5.22 21.40 -35.48
C LEU A 484 -4.18 22.50 -35.20
N ASP A 485 -4.06 23.47 -36.12
CA ASP A 485 -3.10 24.57 -35.98
C ASP A 485 -3.41 25.38 -34.71
N LYS A 486 -2.51 25.25 -33.72
CA LYS A 486 -2.59 25.86 -32.38
C LYS A 486 -3.90 25.57 -31.65
N ARG A 487 -4.50 24.42 -31.93
CA ARG A 487 -5.84 24.07 -31.44
C ARG A 487 -5.96 22.57 -31.22
N ILE A 488 -6.59 22.19 -30.12
CA ILE A 488 -6.91 20.79 -29.80
C ILE A 488 -8.40 20.72 -29.52
N ILE A 489 -9.10 19.79 -30.18
CA ILE A 489 -10.50 19.49 -29.87
C ILE A 489 -10.54 18.15 -29.15
N LEU A 490 -11.07 18.15 -27.93
CA LEU A 490 -11.37 16.95 -27.14
C LEU A 490 -12.85 16.60 -27.35
N ASN A 491 -13.15 15.35 -27.70
CA ASN A 491 -14.51 14.88 -27.94
C ASN A 491 -14.74 13.50 -27.31
N TRP A 492 -15.67 13.42 -26.36
CA TRP A 492 -16.07 12.18 -25.68
C TRP A 492 -17.53 11.80 -25.97
N GLY A 493 -18.09 12.30 -27.07
CA GLY A 493 -19.48 12.08 -27.50
C GLY A 493 -19.77 10.77 -28.21
N ASN A 494 -18.95 9.73 -28.06
CA ASN A 494 -19.23 8.42 -28.65
C ASN A 494 -20.48 7.80 -27.99
N PRO A 495 -21.58 7.51 -28.73
CA PRO A 495 -22.85 7.11 -28.11
C PRO A 495 -22.76 5.87 -27.21
N ALA A 496 -21.92 4.89 -27.56
CA ALA A 496 -21.78 3.68 -26.76
C ALA A 496 -21.05 3.94 -25.44
N GLN A 497 -20.07 4.86 -25.43
CA GLN A 497 -19.33 5.25 -24.23
C GLN A 497 -20.15 6.18 -23.35
N VAL A 498 -20.81 7.16 -23.97
CA VAL A 498 -21.76 8.07 -23.31
C VAL A 498 -22.84 7.29 -22.57
N GLY A 499 -23.45 6.30 -23.23
CA GLY A 499 -24.46 5.45 -22.61
C GLY A 499 -23.97 4.72 -21.37
N LYS A 500 -22.69 4.29 -21.33
CA LYS A 500 -22.09 3.64 -20.16
C LYS A 500 -21.80 4.61 -19.03
N VAL A 501 -21.24 5.78 -19.34
CA VAL A 501 -20.81 6.76 -18.33
C VAL A 501 -22.00 7.51 -17.74
N GLU A 502 -22.91 7.99 -18.58
CA GLU A 502 -24.05 8.82 -18.14
C GLU A 502 -25.17 7.99 -17.50
N SER A 503 -25.19 6.67 -17.68
CA SER A 503 -26.11 5.77 -16.96
C SER A 503 -25.57 5.31 -15.60
N HIS A 504 -24.41 5.82 -15.16
CA HIS A 504 -23.78 5.39 -13.92
C HIS A 504 -24.69 5.64 -12.72
N ASN A 505 -24.87 4.59 -11.91
CA ASN A 505 -25.56 4.62 -10.63
C ASN A 505 -25.03 3.48 -9.77
N ASP A 506 -24.22 3.82 -8.77
CA ASP A 506 -23.64 2.84 -7.86
C ASP A 506 -23.80 3.30 -6.41
N ARG A 507 -24.47 2.49 -5.58
CA ARG A 507 -24.73 2.78 -4.14
C ARG A 507 -25.23 4.21 -3.86
N GLY A 508 -26.06 4.76 -4.76
CA GLY A 508 -26.64 6.10 -4.64
C GLY A 508 -25.87 7.21 -5.37
N PHE A 509 -24.63 6.96 -5.80
CA PHE A 509 -23.85 7.89 -6.60
C PHE A 509 -24.28 7.82 -8.06
N LYS A 510 -25.02 8.83 -8.51
CA LYS A 510 -25.52 8.95 -9.89
C LYS A 510 -24.63 9.89 -10.69
N PHE A 511 -24.44 9.62 -11.98
CA PHE A 511 -23.71 10.53 -12.87
C PHE A 511 -24.24 11.98 -12.76
N GLN A 512 -23.33 12.94 -12.56
CA GLN A 512 -23.66 14.36 -12.43
C GLN A 512 -22.97 15.23 -13.48
N GLY A 513 -21.80 14.83 -14.00
CA GLY A 513 -21.16 15.62 -15.04
C GLY A 513 -19.76 15.18 -15.46
N TYR A 514 -19.13 16.04 -16.26
CA TYR A 514 -17.76 15.90 -16.73
C TYR A 514 -16.89 17.09 -16.29
N ASN A 515 -15.61 16.83 -16.04
CA ASN A 515 -14.60 17.86 -15.87
C ASN A 515 -13.52 17.73 -16.95
N VAL A 516 -12.95 18.85 -17.38
CA VAL A 516 -11.83 18.90 -18.34
C VAL A 516 -10.62 19.50 -17.63
N TYR A 517 -9.46 18.84 -17.72
CA TYR A 517 -8.24 19.26 -17.03
C TYR A 517 -7.06 19.41 -17.98
N GLN A 518 -6.14 20.32 -17.63
CA GLN A 518 -4.77 20.36 -18.15
C GLN A 518 -3.78 19.99 -17.03
N PHE A 519 -2.79 19.15 -17.35
CA PHE A 519 -1.77 18.66 -16.41
C PHE A 519 -0.37 19.17 -16.76
N PRO A 520 0.53 19.30 -15.76
CA PRO A 520 1.94 19.61 -15.98
C PRO A 520 2.70 18.54 -16.76
N THR A 521 2.45 17.25 -16.47
CA THR A 521 3.15 16.12 -17.10
C THR A 521 2.19 14.96 -17.40
N SER A 522 2.68 13.95 -18.12
CA SER A 522 1.95 12.69 -18.35
C SER A 522 1.87 11.78 -17.13
N SER A 523 2.68 12.03 -16.09
CA SER A 523 2.74 11.24 -14.85
C SER A 523 2.06 11.94 -13.68
N SER A 524 1.36 13.04 -13.94
CA SER A 524 0.62 13.79 -12.93
C SER A 524 -0.57 13.00 -12.37
N THR A 525 -1.01 13.34 -11.16
CA THR A 525 -2.26 12.86 -10.58
C THR A 525 -3.38 13.88 -10.78
N LEU A 526 -4.62 13.56 -10.38
CA LEU A 526 -5.74 14.51 -10.43
C LEU A 526 -5.46 15.80 -9.64
N GLU A 527 -4.69 15.70 -8.55
CA GLU A 527 -4.34 16.83 -7.67
C GLU A 527 -3.44 17.87 -8.36
N ASP A 528 -2.66 17.46 -9.36
CA ASP A 528 -1.83 18.37 -10.16
C ASP A 528 -2.62 19.09 -11.27
N GLY A 529 -3.84 18.63 -11.56
CA GLY A 529 -4.63 19.07 -12.71
C GLY A 529 -5.29 20.43 -12.51
N ILE A 530 -5.15 21.32 -13.49
CA ILE A 530 -5.91 22.58 -13.53
C ILE A 530 -7.20 22.35 -14.30
N ARG A 531 -8.34 22.53 -13.61
CA ARG A 531 -9.68 22.40 -14.19
C ARG A 531 -9.97 23.54 -15.16
N LEU A 532 -10.26 23.21 -16.42
CA LEU A 532 -10.58 24.14 -17.49
C LEU A 532 -12.09 24.39 -17.61
N ALA A 533 -12.89 23.34 -17.42
CA ALA A 533 -14.34 23.39 -17.55
C ALA A 533 -15.03 22.26 -16.76
N THR A 534 -16.27 22.52 -16.35
CA THR A 534 -17.20 21.54 -15.78
C THR A 534 -18.50 21.59 -16.58
N PHE A 535 -19.03 20.43 -16.94
CA PHE A 535 -20.31 20.28 -17.63
C PHE A 535 -21.21 19.35 -16.84
N ASP A 536 -22.29 19.88 -16.29
CA ASP A 536 -23.15 19.20 -15.32
C ASP A 536 -24.57 19.01 -15.84
N VAL A 537 -25.25 18.00 -15.29
CA VAL A 537 -26.68 17.75 -15.53
C VAL A 537 -27.47 18.98 -15.10
N SER A 538 -28.50 19.35 -15.90
CA SER A 538 -29.38 20.46 -15.56
C SER A 538 -30.52 19.97 -14.64
N ASP A 539 -30.23 19.88 -13.35
CA ASP A 539 -31.11 19.35 -12.30
C ASP A 539 -31.15 20.22 -11.02
N GLY A 540 -30.51 21.39 -11.04
CA GLY A 540 -30.42 22.30 -9.91
C GLY A 540 -29.23 22.06 -8.98
N VAL A 541 -28.38 21.06 -9.24
CA VAL A 541 -27.15 20.79 -8.48
C VAL A 541 -25.96 21.45 -9.17
N ALA A 542 -25.70 22.71 -8.82
CA ALA A 542 -24.58 23.46 -9.40
C ALA A 542 -23.26 23.30 -8.60
N VAL A 543 -23.31 23.23 -7.27
CA VAL A 543 -22.10 23.12 -6.44
C VAL A 543 -22.26 21.98 -5.46
N ILE A 544 -21.30 21.06 -5.46
CA ILE A 544 -21.25 19.95 -4.50
C ILE A 544 -20.14 20.24 -3.51
N PHE A 545 -20.48 20.17 -2.23
CA PHE A 545 -19.58 20.37 -1.11
C PHE A 545 -19.19 19.03 -0.52
N ASP A 546 -17.92 18.92 -0.13
CA ASP A 546 -17.37 17.80 0.64
C ASP A 546 -16.45 18.31 1.74
N GLU A 547 -16.27 17.47 2.77
CA GLU A 547 -15.17 17.63 3.70
C GLU A 547 -13.85 17.43 2.95
N ILE A 548 -13.08 18.51 2.81
CA ILE A 548 -11.76 18.52 2.21
C ILE A 548 -10.79 19.03 3.27
N ILE A 549 -9.66 18.34 3.40
CA ILE A 549 -8.58 18.87 4.22
C ILE A 549 -7.78 19.90 3.43
N ASP A 550 -7.70 21.13 3.96
CA ASP A 550 -6.74 22.11 3.47
C ASP A 550 -5.34 21.63 3.84
N THR A 551 -4.60 21.15 2.84
CA THR A 551 -3.25 20.60 3.03
C THR A 551 -2.26 21.61 3.61
N GLN A 552 -2.55 22.92 3.50
CA GLN A 552 -1.69 23.97 4.06
C GLN A 552 -1.85 24.10 5.58
N THR A 553 -3.08 24.06 6.07
CA THR A 553 -3.37 24.27 7.50
C THR A 553 -3.61 22.96 8.25
N GLY A 554 -3.89 21.88 7.50
CA GLY A 554 -4.41 20.60 7.99
C GLY A 554 -5.80 20.73 8.63
N ILE A 555 -6.54 21.79 8.31
CA ILE A 555 -7.91 22.00 8.81
C ILE A 555 -8.87 21.33 7.84
N VAL A 556 -9.79 20.52 8.38
CA VAL A 556 -10.90 19.97 7.60
C VAL A 556 -11.95 21.07 7.42
N LEU A 557 -12.26 21.38 6.17
CA LEU A 557 -13.21 22.41 5.77
C LEU A 557 -14.26 21.78 4.86
N ASP A 558 -15.51 22.24 4.99
CA ASP A 558 -16.53 21.93 4.00
C ASP A 558 -16.33 22.87 2.79
N MET A 559 -15.82 22.33 1.69
CA MET A 559 -15.41 23.10 0.51
C MET A 559 -16.08 22.57 -0.77
N PRO A 560 -16.31 23.44 -1.77
CA PRO A 560 -16.77 23.00 -3.08
C PRO A 560 -15.79 21.99 -3.72
N ALA A 561 -16.23 20.76 -3.92
CA ALA A 561 -15.50 19.73 -4.65
C ALA A 561 -15.81 19.77 -6.16
N GLN A 562 -17.04 20.14 -6.52
CA GLN A 562 -17.50 20.29 -7.91
C GLN A 562 -18.13 21.66 -8.17
N PHE A 563 -17.80 22.23 -9.32
CA PHE A 563 -18.15 23.59 -9.74
C PHE A 563 -18.96 23.58 -11.05
N GLY A 564 -20.18 23.07 -10.99
CA GLY A 564 -21.14 23.09 -12.08
C GLY A 564 -21.79 24.46 -12.32
N THR A 565 -22.50 24.56 -13.43
CA THR A 565 -23.24 25.77 -13.85
C THR A 565 -24.72 25.52 -14.09
N ASP A 566 -25.17 24.26 -13.93
CA ASP A 566 -26.51 23.77 -14.22
C ASP A 566 -26.94 23.99 -15.69
N ALA A 567 -25.95 24.14 -16.59
CA ALA A 567 -26.15 24.53 -17.99
C ALA A 567 -26.33 23.33 -18.95
N GLY A 568 -26.23 22.11 -18.43
CA GLY A 568 -26.34 20.88 -19.20
C GLY A 568 -25.00 20.29 -19.65
N VAL A 569 -25.02 18.98 -19.87
CA VAL A 569 -23.84 18.19 -20.23
C VAL A 569 -23.36 18.50 -21.65
N GLN A 570 -22.06 18.77 -21.80
CA GLN A 570 -21.38 18.84 -23.09
C GLN A 570 -20.38 17.69 -23.25
N ARG A 571 -20.07 17.37 -24.51
CA ARG A 571 -19.24 16.22 -24.88
C ARG A 571 -18.07 16.58 -25.80
N MET A 572 -17.77 17.88 -25.86
CA MET A 572 -16.72 18.45 -26.68
C MET A 572 -16.14 19.67 -25.97
N TYR A 573 -14.82 19.84 -26.03
CA TYR A 573 -14.13 21.03 -25.54
C TYR A 573 -13.07 21.46 -26.53
N ASP A 574 -12.99 22.77 -26.77
CA ASP A 574 -12.07 23.40 -27.71
C ASP A 574 -10.96 24.12 -26.95
N VAL A 575 -9.73 23.65 -27.11
CA VAL A 575 -8.56 24.18 -26.41
C VAL A 575 -7.69 24.97 -27.38
N THR A 576 -7.50 26.25 -27.09
CA THR A 576 -6.61 27.15 -27.84
C THR A 576 -5.54 27.81 -26.96
N MET A 577 -5.63 27.64 -25.65
CA MET A 577 -4.74 28.22 -24.65
C MET A 577 -4.12 27.13 -23.77
N ASP A 578 -2.86 27.34 -23.40
CA ASP A 578 -2.16 26.64 -22.34
C ASP A 578 -2.40 27.38 -21.02
N ILE A 579 -3.17 26.79 -20.11
CA ILE A 579 -3.53 27.41 -18.82
C ILE A 579 -2.34 27.53 -17.87
N LEU A 580 -1.33 26.66 -18.02
CA LEU A 580 -0.16 26.62 -17.14
C LEU A 580 0.79 27.80 -17.40
N THR A 581 0.82 28.29 -18.65
CA THR A 581 1.68 29.41 -19.06
C THR A 581 0.92 30.67 -19.42
N ASP A 582 -0.42 30.61 -19.44
CA ASP A 582 -1.33 31.68 -19.88
C ASP A 582 -1.00 32.19 -21.29
N ARG A 583 -0.76 31.26 -22.24
CA ARG A 583 -0.38 31.56 -23.62
C ARG A 583 -1.12 30.69 -24.63
N PRO A 584 -1.25 31.14 -25.90
CA PRO A 584 -1.80 30.28 -26.96
C PRO A 584 -0.98 29.00 -27.15
N LEU A 585 -1.65 27.93 -27.55
CA LEU A 585 -0.97 26.66 -27.87
C LEU A 585 0.06 26.86 -28.99
N VAL A 586 1.13 26.07 -28.92
CA VAL A 586 2.21 26.04 -29.91
C VAL A 586 2.23 24.66 -30.57
N ASN A 587 2.32 24.64 -31.90
CA ASN A 587 2.40 23.38 -32.64
C ASN A 587 3.64 22.57 -32.26
N ASN A 588 3.50 21.24 -32.28
CA ASN A 588 4.52 20.26 -31.94
C ASN A 588 5.03 20.27 -30.49
N GLN A 589 4.55 21.18 -29.63
CA GLN A 589 4.77 21.14 -28.19
C GLN A 589 3.84 20.11 -27.53
N PRO A 590 4.31 19.27 -26.59
CA PRO A 590 3.45 18.36 -25.86
C PRO A 590 2.62 19.12 -24.81
N TYR A 591 1.35 18.75 -24.72
CA TYR A 591 0.42 19.18 -23.69
C TYR A 591 -0.32 17.96 -23.15
N TYR A 592 -0.75 18.02 -21.89
CA TYR A 592 -1.33 16.90 -21.17
C TYR A 592 -2.76 17.24 -20.76
N PHE A 593 -3.74 16.49 -21.26
CA PHE A 593 -5.15 16.75 -20.99
C PHE A 593 -5.87 15.46 -20.60
N ALA A 594 -6.89 15.57 -19.76
CA ALA A 594 -7.83 14.49 -19.50
C ALA A 594 -9.25 15.04 -19.37
N VAL A 595 -10.22 14.16 -19.59
CA VAL A 595 -11.63 14.40 -19.26
C VAL A 595 -12.01 13.32 -18.26
N THR A 596 -12.62 13.73 -17.16
CA THR A 596 -13.14 12.83 -16.11
C THR A 596 -14.65 12.95 -16.05
N ALA A 597 -15.30 11.94 -15.49
CA ALA A 597 -16.71 11.95 -15.14
C ALA A 597 -16.85 11.90 -13.62
N TYR A 598 -17.86 12.58 -13.07
CA TYR A 598 -18.14 12.53 -11.65
C TYR A 598 -19.60 12.19 -11.37
N ALA A 599 -19.81 11.55 -10.23
CA ALA A 599 -21.11 11.19 -9.69
C ALA A 599 -21.38 11.92 -8.39
N TYR A 600 -22.66 12.08 -8.05
CA TYR A 600 -23.15 12.76 -6.88
C TYR A 600 -24.11 11.87 -6.09
N ASN A 601 -24.00 11.89 -4.76
CA ASN A 601 -24.95 11.29 -3.83
C ASN A 601 -25.74 12.40 -3.13
N GLU A 602 -27.07 12.33 -3.27
CA GLU A 602 -28.00 13.32 -2.70
C GLU A 602 -28.20 13.18 -1.18
N ASP A 603 -27.76 12.06 -0.59
CA ASP A 603 -27.78 11.84 0.85
C ASP A 603 -26.85 12.86 1.56
N PRO A 604 -27.37 13.71 2.46
CA PRO A 604 -26.55 14.67 3.21
C PRO A 604 -25.55 14.01 4.16
N GLU A 605 -25.75 12.74 4.52
CA GLU A 605 -24.85 11.98 5.40
C GLU A 605 -23.79 11.17 4.62
N ALA A 606 -23.85 11.16 3.28
CA ALA A 606 -22.81 10.54 2.47
C ALA A 606 -21.50 11.31 2.64
N SER A 607 -20.40 10.59 2.86
CA SER A 607 -19.04 11.14 2.88
C SER A 607 -18.10 10.17 2.17
N PRO A 608 -17.52 10.54 1.01
CA PRO A 608 -17.74 11.79 0.28
C PRO A 608 -19.12 11.82 -0.40
N ARG A 609 -19.56 12.99 -0.85
CA ARG A 609 -20.81 13.22 -1.60
C ARG A 609 -20.59 13.18 -3.10
N GLN A 610 -19.35 13.26 -3.57
CA GLN A 610 -19.02 13.04 -4.97
C GLN A 610 -17.89 12.04 -5.15
N LEU A 611 -17.89 11.38 -6.31
CA LEU A 611 -16.81 10.50 -6.75
C LEU A 611 -16.45 10.86 -8.18
N GLU A 612 -15.15 11.03 -8.46
CA GLU A 612 -14.62 11.42 -9.76
C GLU A 612 -13.73 10.30 -10.33
N SER A 613 -13.89 10.01 -11.61
CA SER A 613 -13.12 8.98 -12.31
C SER A 613 -11.63 9.35 -12.37
N THR A 614 -10.75 8.38 -12.16
CA THR A 614 -9.30 8.56 -12.36
C THR A 614 -8.99 9.09 -13.77
N PRO A 615 -8.16 10.15 -13.93
CA PRO A 615 -7.92 10.76 -15.23
C PRO A 615 -7.03 9.87 -16.13
N THR A 616 -7.45 9.64 -17.37
CA THR A 616 -6.58 9.11 -18.43
C THR A 616 -5.86 10.26 -19.14
N ILE A 617 -4.61 10.53 -18.75
CA ILE A 617 -3.85 11.68 -19.28
C ILE A 617 -3.35 11.41 -20.71
N LEU A 618 -3.81 12.24 -21.65
CA LEU A 618 -3.42 12.20 -23.04
C LEU A 618 -2.26 13.16 -23.31
N THR A 619 -1.19 12.67 -23.93
CA THR A 619 -0.11 13.52 -24.44
C THR A 619 -0.42 13.96 -25.88
N LEU A 620 -0.73 15.24 -26.06
CA LEU A 620 -1.23 15.81 -27.31
C LEU A 620 -0.27 16.88 -27.86
N ARG A 621 -0.11 16.93 -29.18
CA ARG A 621 0.74 17.91 -29.87
C ARG A 621 -0.06 18.55 -31.01
N PRO A 622 -0.45 19.84 -30.95
CA PRO A 622 -1.13 20.52 -32.04
C PRO A 622 -0.29 20.46 -33.33
N GLN A 623 -0.95 20.38 -34.49
CA GLN A 623 -0.30 20.17 -35.79
C GLN A 623 -0.79 21.19 -36.82
N THR A 624 0.05 21.53 -37.80
CA THR A 624 -0.30 22.45 -38.89
C THR A 624 -1.27 21.84 -39.89
#